data_AF-A0A932HPY1-F1
#
_entry.id   AF-A0A932HPY1-F1
#
_cell.length_a   1.000
_cell.length_b   1.000
_cell.length_c   1.000
_cell.angle_alpha   90.00
_cell.angle_beta   90.00
_cell.angle_gamma   90.00
#
_symmetry.space_group_name_H-M   'P 1'
#
loop_
_entity.id
_entity.type
_entity.pdbx_description
1 polymer ?
#
loop_
_entity_poly.entity_id
_entity_poly.type
_entity_poly.pdbx_seq_one_letter_code
_entity_poly.pdbx_strand_id
1 'polypeptide(L)'
;MGLHRDFKEFIVSLNTHKVKYLVVGGYAVAFHGYPGTFIQIGVPPVRIDILNSLPGVIFEECHRKRRKKRIDGIEISFIDLESLMKNKAAVGRKRDLADIEDLGVRKKK
;
A
#
# COMPACT_ATOMS: atom_id res chain seq x y z
N MET A 1 -13.81 11.51 -8.82
CA MET A 1 -13.24 11.88 -7.51
C MET A 1 -11.73 11.99 -7.71
N GLY A 2 -11.19 13.21 -7.75
CA GLY A 2 -9.77 13.45 -8.02
C GLY A 2 -8.91 13.18 -6.81
N LEU A 3 -7.61 13.00 -7.03
CA LEU A 3 -6.64 12.76 -5.97
C LEU A 3 -6.39 14.06 -5.19
N HIS A 4 -6.29 14.00 -3.86
CA HIS A 4 -6.01 15.19 -3.04
C HIS A 4 -4.68 15.83 -3.45
N ARG A 5 -4.60 17.17 -3.40
CA ARG A 5 -3.43 17.94 -3.84
C ARG A 5 -2.14 17.46 -3.15
N ASP A 6 -2.13 17.39 -1.83
CA ASP A 6 -0.91 17.03 -1.08
C ASP A 6 -0.43 15.62 -1.40
N PHE A 7 -1.36 14.67 -1.60
CA PHE A 7 -0.98 13.32 -2.01
C PHE A 7 -0.39 13.31 -3.43
N LYS A 8 -0.93 14.12 -4.35
CA LYS A 8 -0.32 14.28 -5.69
C LYS A 8 1.09 14.85 -5.60
N GLU A 9 1.27 15.94 -4.86
CA GLU A 9 2.56 16.61 -4.70
C GLU A 9 3.59 15.68 -4.05
N PHE A 10 3.17 14.89 -3.06
CA PHE A 10 4.02 13.88 -2.44
C PHE A 10 4.48 12.82 -3.44
N ILE A 11 3.55 12.22 -4.20
CA ILE A 11 3.89 11.22 -5.21
C ILE A 11 4.80 11.80 -6.30
N VAL A 12 4.51 13.01 -6.78
CA VAL A 12 5.36 13.70 -7.76
C VAL A 12 6.77 13.89 -7.21
N SER A 13 6.91 14.30 -5.95
CA SER A 13 8.22 14.44 -5.29
C SER A 13 8.99 13.12 -5.25
N LEU A 14 8.33 12.01 -4.87
CA LEU A 14 8.95 10.68 -4.86
C LEU A 14 9.42 10.26 -6.25
N ASN A 15 8.59 10.47 -7.28
CA ASN A 15 8.91 10.14 -8.66
C ASN A 15 10.10 10.95 -9.19
N THR A 16 10.10 12.27 -8.95
CA THR A 16 11.17 13.19 -9.37
C THR A 16 12.52 12.77 -8.76
N HIS A 17 12.53 12.35 -7.50
CA HIS A 17 13.74 11.91 -6.81
C HIS A 17 14.05 10.42 -7.02
N LYS A 18 13.33 9.73 -7.91
CA LYS A 18 13.50 8.31 -8.23
C LYS A 18 13.43 7.40 -6.99
N VAL A 19 12.65 7.80 -5.99
CA VAL A 19 12.45 7.00 -4.78
C VAL A 19 11.68 5.75 -5.15
N LYS A 20 12.16 4.58 -4.72
CA LYS A 20 11.37 3.34 -4.80
C LYS A 20 10.32 3.38 -3.70
N TYR A 21 9.04 3.26 -4.06
CA TYR A 21 7.94 3.20 -3.10
C TYR A 21 6.82 2.30 -3.62
N LEU A 22 5.95 1.88 -2.71
CA LEU A 22 4.72 1.15 -3.01
C LEU A 22 3.59 1.72 -2.18
N VAL A 23 2.52 2.13 -2.85
CA VAL A 23 1.25 2.43 -2.20
C VAL A 23 0.59 1.11 -1.83
N VAL A 24 0.32 0.96 -0.54
CA VAL A 24 -0.36 -0.18 0.08
C VAL A 24 -1.67 0.31 0.70
N GLY A 25 -2.75 -0.45 0.52
CA GLY A 25 -4.09 -0.05 0.96
C GLY A 25 -4.42 -0.48 2.40
N GLY A 26 -5.33 0.28 3.03
CA GLY A 26 -6.02 -0.04 4.29
C GLY A 26 -5.23 0.28 5.56
N TYR A 27 -5.69 1.31 6.28
CA TYR A 27 -5.22 1.86 7.57
C TYR A 27 -4.93 0.83 8.70
N ALA A 28 -5.31 -0.44 8.52
CA ALA A 28 -5.28 -1.47 9.54
C ALA A 28 -3.91 -2.16 9.72
N VAL A 29 -2.91 -1.94 8.86
CA VAL A 29 -1.56 -2.55 9.05
C VAL A 29 -0.78 -1.82 10.16
N ALA A 30 -0.81 -0.49 10.17
CA ALA A 30 -0.06 0.30 11.16
C ALA A 30 -0.77 0.40 12.52
N PHE A 31 -2.11 0.44 12.54
CA PHE A 31 -2.88 0.80 13.74
C PHE A 31 -2.98 -0.29 14.82
N HIS A 32 -2.69 -1.56 14.51
CA HIS A 32 -3.00 -2.70 15.38
C HIS A 32 -1.85 -3.68 15.68
N GLY A 33 -0.60 -3.20 15.70
CA GLY A 33 0.44 -3.89 16.47
C GLY A 33 1.49 -4.64 15.66
N TYR A 34 2.30 -3.91 14.89
CA TYR A 34 3.59 -4.44 14.44
C TYR A 34 4.74 -3.53 14.90
N PRO A 35 5.84 -4.09 15.45
CA PRO A 35 7.05 -3.33 15.77
C PRO A 35 7.78 -2.95 14.48
N GLY A 36 7.33 -1.87 13.86
CA GLY A 36 8.02 -1.21 12.76
C GLY A 36 7.97 0.30 13.00
N THR A 37 9.06 1.01 12.68
CA THR A 37 9.04 2.47 12.67
C THR A 37 8.20 2.92 11.49
N PHE A 38 7.01 3.46 11.77
CA PHE A 38 6.22 4.17 10.77
C PHE A 38 6.32 5.67 11.01
N ILE A 39 6.38 6.44 9.93
CA ILE A 39 6.36 7.90 9.97
C ILE A 39 4.98 8.33 9.48
N GLN A 40 4.26 9.08 10.31
CA GLN A 40 2.99 9.66 9.94
C GLN A 40 3.19 11.10 9.49
N ILE A 41 2.57 11.46 8.36
CA ILE A 41 2.50 12.82 7.85
C ILE A 41 1.03 13.21 7.69
N GLY A 42 0.64 14.35 8.27
CA GLY A 42 -0.72 14.88 8.17
C GLY A 42 -1.73 14.23 9.13
N VAL A 43 -3.01 14.49 8.85
CA VAL A 43 -4.18 14.04 9.64
C VAL A 43 -5.31 13.63 8.68
N PRO A 44 -6.26 12.77 9.10
CA PRO A 44 -7.43 12.42 8.28
C PRO A 44 -8.17 13.65 7.71
N PRO A 45 -8.68 13.58 6.46
CA PRO A 45 -8.60 12.47 5.50
C PRO A 45 -7.28 12.43 4.69
N VAL A 46 -6.36 13.37 4.92
CA VAL A 46 -5.08 13.52 4.19
C VAL A 46 -3.93 13.13 5.10
N ARG A 47 -3.89 11.84 5.45
CA ARG A 47 -2.80 11.24 6.22
C ARG A 47 -2.04 10.26 5.35
N ILE A 48 -0.72 10.33 5.40
CA ILE A 48 0.19 9.41 4.73
C ILE A 48 1.01 8.70 5.80
N ASP A 49 0.92 7.37 5.80
CA ASP A 49 1.71 6.52 6.67
C ASP A 49 2.85 5.90 5.84
N ILE A 50 4.09 6.18 6.23
CA ILE A 50 5.28 5.62 5.61
C ILE A 50 5.73 4.42 6.44
N LEU A 51 5.75 3.25 5.82
CA LEU A 51 6.14 1.98 6.44
C LEU A 51 7.53 1.58 5.93
N ASN A 52 8.46 1.32 6.84
CA ASN A 52 9.82 0.89 6.48
C ASN A 52 9.91 -0.63 6.17
N SER A 53 8.90 -1.40 6.55
CA SER A 53 8.83 -2.84 6.35
C SER A 53 7.38 -3.32 6.38
N LEU A 54 7.12 -4.46 5.74
CA LEU A 54 5.83 -5.13 5.69
C LEU A 54 6.06 -6.61 6.00
N PRO A 55 5.41 -7.20 7.02
CA PRO A 55 5.59 -8.61 7.33
C PRO A 55 5.10 -9.51 6.19
N GLY A 56 5.74 -10.66 6.02
CA GLY A 56 5.38 -11.66 5.01
C GLY A 56 5.80 -11.34 3.57
N VAL A 57 6.46 -10.20 3.32
CA VAL A 57 6.90 -9.80 1.98
C VAL A 57 8.24 -9.07 2.00
N ILE A 58 8.99 -9.16 0.90
CA ILE A 58 10.25 -8.44 0.69
C ILE A 58 10.03 -7.28 -0.27
N PHE A 59 10.46 -6.08 0.13
CA PHE A 59 10.22 -4.84 -0.62
C PHE A 59 10.69 -4.91 -2.07
N GLU A 60 11.92 -5.36 -2.34
CA GLU A 60 12.46 -5.41 -3.70
C GLU A 60 11.68 -6.36 -4.61
N GLU A 61 11.14 -7.45 -4.07
CA GLU A 61 10.31 -8.38 -4.84
C GLU A 61 8.95 -7.77 -5.18
N CYS A 62 8.31 -7.14 -4.20
CA CYS A 62 7.05 -6.41 -4.41
C CYS A 62 7.25 -5.26 -5.39
N HIS A 63 8.37 -4.54 -5.29
CA HIS A 63 8.69 -3.43 -6.17
C HIS A 63 8.94 -3.91 -7.61
N ARG A 64 9.56 -5.07 -7.79
CA ARG A 64 9.70 -5.70 -9.12
C ARG A 64 8.34 -6.09 -9.72
N LYS A 65 7.40 -6.59 -8.91
CA LYS A 65 6.05 -7.01 -9.31
C LYS A 65 4.99 -5.90 -9.34
N ARG A 66 5.36 -4.68 -8.94
CA ARG A 66 4.44 -3.56 -8.67
C ARG A 66 3.50 -3.27 -9.84
N ARG A 67 2.28 -2.84 -9.52
CA ARG A 67 1.32 -2.33 -10.49
C ARG A 67 1.44 -0.82 -10.59
N LYS A 68 1.87 -0.33 -11.75
CA LYS A 68 1.84 1.09 -12.07
C LYS A 68 0.45 1.47 -12.56
N LYS A 69 -0.15 2.50 -11.98
CA LYS A 69 -1.43 3.05 -12.44
C LYS A 69 -1.30 4.56 -12.58
N ARG A 70 -1.83 5.09 -13.69
CA ARG A 70 -1.87 6.52 -13.94
C ARG A 70 -3.18 7.10 -13.38
N ILE A 71 -3.08 8.04 -12.46
CA ILE A 71 -4.23 8.76 -11.87
C ILE A 71 -3.90 10.25 -11.90
N ASP A 72 -4.82 11.08 -12.40
CA ASP A 72 -4.63 12.53 -12.58
C ASP A 72 -3.30 12.86 -13.30
N GLY A 73 -2.93 12.04 -14.30
CA GLY A 73 -1.70 12.22 -15.08
C GLY A 73 -0.42 11.71 -14.41
N ILE A 74 -0.46 11.35 -13.12
CA ILE A 74 0.68 10.91 -12.31
C ILE A 74 0.77 9.39 -12.30
N GLU A 75 1.96 8.84 -12.53
CA GLU A 75 2.22 7.40 -12.36
C GLU A 75 2.40 7.08 -10.88
N ILE A 76 1.58 6.16 -10.36
CA ILE A 76 1.64 5.70 -8.98
C ILE A 76 1.99 4.21 -8.96
N SER A 77 2.99 3.85 -8.16
CA SER A 77 3.39 2.46 -7.92
C SER A 77 2.57 1.86 -6.77
N PHE A 78 1.78 0.82 -7.06
CA PHE A 78 1.01 0.06 -6.08
C PHE A 78 1.62 -1.33 -5.86
N ILE A 79 1.49 -1.86 -4.65
CA ILE A 79 1.77 -3.28 -4.40
C ILE A 79 0.89 -4.18 -5.30
N ASP A 80 1.43 -5.30 -5.73
CA ASP A 80 0.63 -6.29 -6.45
C ASP A 80 -0.29 -7.07 -5.50
N LEU A 81 -1.33 -7.69 -6.07
CA LEU A 81 -2.35 -8.38 -5.29
C LEU A 81 -1.80 -9.60 -4.53
N GLU A 82 -0.89 -10.36 -5.14
CA GLU A 82 -0.32 -11.58 -4.52
C GLU A 82 0.48 -11.20 -3.27
N SER A 83 1.35 -10.19 -3.40
CA SER A 83 2.13 -9.66 -2.28
C SER A 83 1.25 -9.04 -1.20
N LEU A 84 0.20 -8.30 -1.59
CA LEU A 84 -0.75 -7.73 -0.63
C LEU A 84 -1.46 -8.81 0.18
N MET A 85 -1.86 -9.91 -0.46
CA MET A 85 -2.49 -11.06 0.23
C MET A 85 -1.50 -11.75 1.18
N LYS A 86 -0.24 -11.96 0.76
CA LYS A 86 0.81 -12.50 1.64
C LYS A 86 1.03 -11.62 2.86
N ASN A 87 1.09 -10.30 2.65
CA ASN A 87 1.21 -9.36 3.75
C ASN A 87 0.01 -9.44 4.71
N LYS A 88 -1.23 -9.42 4.18
CA LYS A 88 -2.44 -9.58 5.00
C LYS A 88 -2.44 -10.89 5.80
N ALA A 89 -2.06 -11.99 5.18
CA ALA A 89 -1.98 -13.30 5.84
C ALA A 89 -0.94 -13.31 6.98
N ALA A 90 0.24 -12.72 6.76
CA ALA A 90 1.30 -12.64 7.75
C ALA A 90 0.96 -11.73 8.94
N VAL A 91 0.15 -10.68 8.72
CA VAL A 91 -0.37 -9.83 9.81
C VAL A 91 -1.43 -10.56 10.65
N GLY A 92 -2.09 -11.59 10.10
CA GLY A 92 -2.88 -12.55 10.89
C GLY A 92 -4.13 -11.99 11.59
N ARG A 93 -4.87 -11.05 10.97
CA ARG A 93 -6.11 -10.53 11.60
C ARG A 93 -7.31 -11.43 11.29
N LYS A 94 -8.18 -11.64 12.29
CA LYS A 94 -9.47 -12.35 12.14
C LYS A 94 -10.39 -11.79 11.04
N ARG A 95 -10.22 -10.52 10.63
CA ARG A 95 -10.99 -9.85 9.57
C ARG A 95 -10.37 -9.97 8.17
N ASP A 96 -9.06 -10.25 8.06
CA ASP A 96 -8.39 -10.41 6.76
C ASP A 96 -8.61 -11.80 6.13
N LEU A 97 -8.96 -12.82 6.92
CA LEU A 97 -9.39 -14.12 6.40
C LEU A 97 -10.63 -13.98 5.51
N ALA A 98 -11.61 -13.17 5.94
CA ALA A 98 -12.81 -12.87 5.17
C ALA A 98 -12.50 -12.03 3.90
N ASP A 99 -11.56 -11.08 3.97
CA ASP A 99 -11.11 -10.32 2.78
C ASP A 99 -10.36 -11.20 1.77
N ILE A 100 -9.56 -12.17 2.23
CA ILE A 100 -8.84 -13.13 1.39
C ILE A 100 -9.83 -14.03 0.65
N GLU A 101 -10.88 -14.48 1.32
CA GLU A 101 -11.99 -15.22 0.70
C GLU A 101 -12.69 -14.37 -0.38
N ASP A 102 -13.04 -13.12 -0.09
CA ASP A 102 -13.74 -12.23 -1.06
C ASP A 102 -12.87 -11.88 -2.30
N LEU A 103 -11.56 -11.70 -2.11
CA LEU A 103 -10.61 -11.48 -3.22
C LEU A 103 -10.43 -12.74 -4.11
N GLY A 104 -10.58 -13.94 -3.55
CA GLY A 104 -10.55 -15.20 -4.29
C GLY A 104 -11.77 -15.40 -5.20
N VAL A 105 -12.94 -14.89 -4.79
CA VAL A 105 -14.19 -15.04 -5.55
C VAL A 105 -14.19 -14.21 -6.85
N ARG A 106 -13.53 -13.04 -6.86
CA ARG A 106 -13.48 -12.16 -8.05
C ARG A 106 -12.61 -12.68 -9.21
N LYS A 107 -11.88 -13.79 -9.04
CA LYS A 107 -11.13 -14.44 -10.14
C LYS A 107 -12.00 -15.36 -11.04
N LYS A 108 -13.28 -15.55 -10.72
CA LYS A 108 -14.24 -16.28 -11.59
C LYS A 108 -15.34 -15.35 -12.08
N LYS A 109 -15.03 -14.46 -13.02
CA LYS A 109 -15.98 -13.93 -14.00
C LYS A 109 -15.25 -13.43 -15.23
#